data_AF-A0A370VPQ0-F1
#
_entry.id   AF-A0A370VPQ0-F1
#
_cell.length_a   1.000
_cell.length_b   1.000
_cell.length_c   1.000
_cell.angle_alpha   90.00
_cell.angle_beta   90.00
_cell.angle_gamma   90.00
#
_symmetry.space_group_name_H-M   'P 1'
#
loop_
_entity.id
_entity.type
_entity.pdbx_description
1 polymer ?
#
loop_
_entity_poly.entity_id
_entity_poly.type
_entity_poly.pdbx_seq_one_letter_code
_entity_poly.pdbx_strand_id
1 'polypeptide(L)'
;MADDASYYADGVGRSLGKKFELQAYDLRAYLKKFEQETGEEAISDGFGLLTESDEVRNAYIEYSTTAAAAMKAVHDHLDAIADALRKVNRNTEVTDEDVAVLFGKVAGGDR
;
A
#
# COMPACT_ATOMS: atom_id res chain seq x y z
N MET A 1 -16.46 -33.81 13.25
CA MET A 1 -16.68 -33.06 12.00
C MET A 1 -15.62 -31.98 11.98
N ALA A 2 -14.65 -32.07 11.07
CA ALA A 2 -13.67 -31.02 10.89
C ALA A 2 -14.41 -29.87 10.20
N ASP A 3 -14.32 -28.66 10.74
CA ASP A 3 -14.83 -27.47 10.07
C ASP A 3 -14.17 -27.38 8.69
N ASP A 4 -14.96 -27.58 7.64
CA ASP A 4 -14.60 -27.38 6.22
C ASP A 4 -14.45 -25.87 5.89
N ALA A 5 -13.99 -25.08 6.86
CA ALA A 5 -13.68 -23.68 6.65
C ALA A 5 -12.33 -23.61 5.93
N SER A 6 -12.32 -23.16 4.67
CA SER A 6 -11.06 -22.91 3.97
C SER A 6 -10.22 -21.93 4.80
N TYR A 7 -8.96 -22.28 5.07
CA TYR A 7 -8.03 -21.42 5.82
C TYR A 7 -7.83 -20.04 5.15
N TYR A 8 -8.20 -19.93 3.87
CA TYR A 8 -8.23 -18.71 3.10
C TYR A 8 -9.58 -18.62 2.36
N ALA A 9 -10.48 -17.77 2.84
CA ALA A 9 -11.77 -17.58 2.20
C ALA A 9 -11.60 -16.93 0.82
N ASP A 10 -12.34 -17.44 -0.17
CA ASP A 10 -12.23 -16.96 -1.55
C ASP A 10 -12.49 -15.45 -1.63
N GLY A 11 -11.66 -14.76 -2.41
CA GLY A 11 -11.74 -13.32 -2.62
C GLY A 11 -11.28 -12.44 -1.45
N VAL A 12 -11.01 -12.98 -0.24
CA VAL A 12 -10.54 -12.16 0.90
C VAL A 12 -9.21 -11.50 0.58
N GLY A 13 -8.26 -12.24 0.01
CA GLY A 13 -6.98 -11.70 -0.43
C GLY A 13 -7.09 -10.60 -1.48
N ARG A 14 -8.02 -10.74 -2.44
CA ARG A 14 -8.26 -9.73 -3.49
C ARG A 14 -8.86 -8.47 -2.88
N SER A 15 -9.81 -8.63 -1.96
CA SER A 15 -10.42 -7.52 -1.23
C SER A 15 -9.41 -6.77 -0.36
N LEU A 16 -8.49 -7.49 0.27
CA LEU A 16 -7.46 -6.92 1.14
C LEU A 16 -6.41 -6.17 0.32
N GLY A 17 -5.91 -6.75 -0.78
CA GLY A 17 -4.97 -6.08 -1.68
C GLY A 17 -5.53 -4.75 -2.21
N LYS A 18 -6.80 -4.75 -2.63
CA LYS A 18 -7.48 -3.52 -3.08
C LYS A 18 -7.58 -2.45 -1.97
N LYS A 19 -7.79 -2.85 -0.72
CA LYS A 19 -7.79 -1.89 0.41
C LYS A 19 -6.42 -1.26 0.60
N PHE A 20 -5.34 -2.04 0.53
CA PHE A 20 -3.98 -1.52 0.63
C PHE A 20 -3.66 -0.53 -0.51
N GLU A 21 -4.05 -0.84 -1.75
CA GLU A 21 -3.91 0.09 -2.90
C GLU A 21 -4.65 1.41 -2.69
N LEU A 22 -5.88 1.37 -2.21
CA LEU A 22 -6.65 2.58 -1.94
C LEU A 22 -5.99 3.43 -0.84
N GLN A 23 -5.53 2.80 0.23
CA GLN A 23 -4.85 3.51 1.32
C GLN A 23 -3.50 4.10 0.86
N ALA A 24 -2.75 3.39 0.02
CA ALA A 24 -1.53 3.92 -0.58
C ALA A 24 -1.84 5.13 -1.47
N TYR A 25 -2.84 5.04 -2.34
CA TYR A 25 -3.28 6.14 -3.19
C TYR A 25 -3.68 7.38 -2.37
N ASP A 26 -4.49 7.21 -1.32
CA ASP A 26 -4.91 8.30 -0.45
C ASP A 26 -3.70 8.94 0.24
N LEU A 27 -2.79 8.12 0.80
CA LEU A 27 -1.59 8.60 1.46
C LEU A 27 -0.69 9.40 0.52
N ARG A 28 -0.57 8.96 -0.75
CA ARG A 28 0.16 9.71 -1.77
C ARG A 28 -0.47 11.07 -2.08
N ALA A 29 -1.80 11.13 -2.11
CA ALA A 29 -2.52 12.39 -2.33
C ALA A 29 -2.31 13.36 -1.15
N TYR A 30 -2.37 12.86 0.09
CA TYR A 30 -2.07 13.66 1.28
C TYR A 30 -0.62 14.11 1.32
N LEU A 31 0.34 13.24 0.98
CA LEU A 31 1.76 13.59 0.92
C LEU A 31 2.00 14.71 -0.10
N LYS A 32 1.44 14.61 -1.30
CA LYS A 32 1.56 15.65 -2.32
C LYS A 32 1.01 16.99 -1.84
N LYS A 33 -0.13 16.99 -1.15
CA LYS A 33 -0.72 18.21 -0.58
C LYS A 33 0.17 18.76 0.54
N PHE A 34 0.64 17.90 1.42
CA PHE A 34 1.54 18.28 2.51
C PHE A 34 2.82 18.93 1.98
N GLU A 35 3.51 18.31 1.02
CA GLU A 35 4.71 18.86 0.39
C GLU A 35 4.47 20.21 -0.30
N GLN A 36 3.27 20.43 -0.88
CA GLN A 36 2.89 21.72 -1.45
C GLN A 36 2.68 22.80 -0.40
N GLU A 37 2.06 22.46 0.74
CA GLU A 37 1.76 23.40 1.83
C GLU A 37 2.96 23.62 2.77
N THR A 38 3.92 22.69 2.81
CA THR A 38 5.09 22.72 3.70
C THR A 38 6.41 22.66 2.93
N GLY A 39 6.43 23.07 1.67
CA GLY A 39 7.65 23.23 0.90
C GLY A 39 8.51 24.36 1.46
N GLU A 40 9.82 24.31 1.23
CA GLU A 40 10.79 25.30 1.72
C GLU A 40 10.39 26.74 1.33
N GLU A 41 9.88 26.94 0.13
CA GLU A 41 9.37 28.23 -0.36
C GLU A 41 8.13 28.70 0.44
N ALA A 42 7.13 27.82 0.62
CA ALA A 42 5.93 28.13 1.39
C ALA A 42 6.23 28.41 2.88
N ILE A 43 7.20 27.69 3.44
CA ILE A 43 7.69 27.91 4.81
C ILE A 43 8.44 29.24 4.91
N SER A 44 9.29 29.54 3.93
CA SER A 44 10.09 30.77 3.90
C SER A 44 9.22 32.02 3.73
N ASP A 45 8.18 31.94 2.90
CA ASP A 45 7.19 33.00 2.70
C ASP A 45 6.38 33.30 3.98
N GLY A 46 6.11 32.27 4.79
CA GLY A 46 5.37 32.42 6.05
C GLY A 46 6.17 33.02 7.22
N PHE A 47 7.50 32.88 7.22
CA PHE A 47 8.36 33.26 8.36
C PHE A 47 9.00 34.66 8.25
N GLY A 48 9.12 35.23 7.04
CA GLY A 48 9.71 36.55 6.82
C GLY A 48 11.21 36.69 7.18
N LEU A 49 11.84 37.80 6.77
CA LEU A 49 13.30 38.09 6.85
C LEU A 49 13.82 38.46 8.27
N LEU A 50 13.30 37.87 9.35
CA LEU A 50 13.78 38.16 10.71
C LEU A 50 14.71 37.03 11.20
N THR A 51 15.90 37.38 11.69
CA THR A 51 16.98 36.42 12.00
C THR A 51 16.69 35.47 13.16
N GLU A 52 15.80 35.81 14.10
CA GLU A 52 15.30 34.88 15.13
C GLU A 52 14.30 33.85 14.54
N SER A 53 13.78 34.12 13.34
CA SER A 53 12.87 33.26 12.60
C SER A 53 13.63 32.22 11.76
N ASP A 54 14.92 32.41 11.47
CA ASP A 54 15.73 31.48 10.64
C ASP A 54 15.95 30.11 11.29
N GLU A 55 16.25 30.05 12.61
CA GLU A 55 16.38 28.76 13.32
C GLU A 55 15.04 28.00 13.37
N VAL A 56 13.95 28.71 13.62
CA VAL A 56 12.60 28.13 13.67
C VAL A 56 12.16 27.67 12.28
N ARG A 57 12.47 28.46 11.23
CA ARG A 57 12.24 28.11 9.83
C ARG A 57 12.96 26.81 9.48
N ASN A 58 14.25 26.71 9.80
CA ASN A 58 15.06 25.53 9.51
C ASN A 58 14.54 24.28 10.25
N ALA A 59 14.17 24.42 11.53
CA ALA A 59 13.59 23.32 12.29
C ALA A 59 12.25 22.84 11.68
N TYR A 60 11.44 23.76 11.18
CA TYR A 60 10.17 23.42 10.54
C TYR A 60 10.36 22.76 9.16
N ILE A 61 11.37 23.18 8.37
CA ILE A 61 11.78 22.52 7.12
C ILE A 61 12.29 21.10 7.39
N GLU A 62 13.13 20.92 8.41
CA GLU A 62 13.65 19.60 8.76
C GLU A 62 12.53 18.65 9.22
N TYR A 63 11.61 19.16 10.03
CA TYR A 63 10.42 18.43 10.45
C TYR A 63 9.55 18.04 9.26
N SER A 64 9.23 18.99 8.37
CA SER A 64 8.38 18.71 7.21
C SER A 64 9.01 17.69 6.28
N THR A 65 10.33 17.79 6.05
CA THR A 65 11.08 16.83 5.24
C THR A 65 11.06 15.43 5.86
N THR A 66 11.26 15.34 7.18
CA THR A 66 11.25 14.06 7.90
C THR A 66 9.86 13.42 7.89
N ALA A 67 8.81 14.22 8.10
CA ALA A 67 7.43 13.77 8.05
C ALA A 67 7.07 13.26 6.64
N ALA A 68 7.44 13.99 5.59
CA ALA A 68 7.23 13.58 4.20
C ALA A 68 7.95 12.26 3.89
N ALA A 69 9.21 12.11 4.31
CA ALA A 69 9.98 10.88 4.12
C ALA A 69 9.34 9.67 4.83
N ALA A 70 8.85 9.85 6.07
CA ALA A 70 8.17 8.80 6.81
C ALA A 70 6.86 8.38 6.15
N MET A 71 6.04 9.34 5.71
CA MET A 71 4.79 9.05 5.00
C MET A 71 5.04 8.34 3.66
N LYS A 72 6.10 8.72 2.93
CA LYS A 72 6.51 8.02 1.71
C LYS A 72 6.90 6.56 1.99
N ALA A 73 7.64 6.30 3.07
CA ALA A 73 8.00 4.93 3.44
C ALA A 73 6.77 4.06 3.75
N VAL A 74 5.76 4.63 4.42
CA VAL A 74 4.48 3.95 4.67
C VAL A 74 3.75 3.66 3.36
N HIS A 75 3.67 4.64 2.45
CA HIS A 75 3.11 4.45 1.11
C HIS A 75 3.75 3.27 0.38
N ASP A 76 5.09 3.26 0.32
CA ASP A 76 5.84 2.23 -0.40
C ASP A 76 5.61 0.83 0.20
N HIS A 77 5.40 0.74 1.52
CA HIS A 77 5.03 -0.52 2.19
C HIS A 77 3.59 -0.96 1.89
N LEU A 78 2.62 -0.05 1.84
CA LEU A 78 1.24 -0.39 1.50
C LEU A 78 1.15 -0.93 0.06
N ASP A 79 1.84 -0.29 -0.87
CA ASP A 79 1.94 -0.76 -2.27
C ASP A 79 2.60 -2.15 -2.35
N ALA A 80 3.71 -2.36 -1.64
CA ALA A 80 4.39 -3.66 -1.62
C ALA A 80 3.49 -4.79 -1.06
N ILE A 81 2.69 -4.50 -0.03
CA ILE A 81 1.73 -5.47 0.53
C ILE A 81 0.63 -5.79 -0.50
N ALA A 82 0.09 -4.78 -1.18
CA ALA A 82 -0.92 -5.01 -2.21
C ALA A 82 -0.38 -5.89 -3.36
N ASP A 83 0.84 -5.62 -3.82
CA ASP A 83 1.50 -6.41 -4.85
C ASP A 83 1.75 -7.85 -4.41
N ALA A 84 2.17 -8.06 -3.16
CA ALA A 84 2.35 -9.39 -2.59
C ALA A 84 1.01 -10.15 -2.56
N LEU A 85 -0.06 -9.50 -2.12
CA LEU A 85 -1.40 -10.10 -2.09
C LEU A 85 -1.91 -10.43 -3.50
N ARG A 86 -1.68 -9.57 -4.50
CA ARG A 86 -1.98 -9.86 -5.91
C ARG A 86 -1.25 -11.11 -6.40
N LYS A 87 0.04 -11.23 -6.09
CA LYS A 87 0.86 -12.40 -6.48
C LYS A 87 0.37 -13.68 -5.82
N VAL A 88 0.06 -13.63 -4.52
CA VAL A 88 -0.48 -14.79 -3.79
C VAL A 88 -1.80 -15.23 -4.42
N ASN A 89 -2.76 -14.32 -4.63
CA ASN A 89 -4.05 -14.68 -5.20
C ASN A 89 -3.90 -15.29 -6.61
N ARG A 90 -3.04 -14.72 -7.47
CA ARG A 90 -2.77 -15.26 -8.80
C ARG A 90 -2.18 -16.68 -8.73
N ASN A 91 -1.22 -16.90 -7.84
CA ASN A 91 -0.59 -18.20 -7.69
C ASN A 91 -1.59 -19.24 -7.17
N THR A 92 -2.47 -18.86 -6.24
CA THR A 92 -3.54 -19.73 -5.75
C THR A 92 -4.53 -20.06 -6.87
N GLU A 93 -4.99 -19.08 -7.65
CA GLU A 93 -5.90 -19.31 -8.79
C GLU A 93 -5.31 -20.27 -9.82
N VAL A 94 -4.03 -20.07 -10.21
CA VAL A 94 -3.34 -20.97 -11.15
C VAL A 94 -3.16 -22.36 -10.57
N THR A 95 -2.83 -22.46 -9.28
CA THR A 95 -2.67 -23.75 -8.60
C THR A 95 -4.00 -24.50 -8.54
N ASP A 96 -5.10 -23.80 -8.22
CA ASP A 96 -6.44 -24.40 -8.18
C ASP A 96 -6.89 -24.84 -9.58
N GLU A 97 -6.59 -24.07 -10.64
CA GLU A 97 -6.87 -24.44 -12.03
C GLU A 97 -6.05 -25.67 -12.47
N ASP A 98 -4.75 -25.70 -12.19
CA ASP A 98 -3.87 -26.83 -12.51
C ASP A 98 -4.29 -28.12 -11.77
N VAL A 99 -4.64 -27.99 -10.48
CA VAL A 99 -5.18 -29.08 -9.67
C VAL A 99 -6.54 -29.54 -10.23
N ALA A 100 -7.44 -28.62 -10.58
CA ALA A 100 -8.72 -28.95 -11.18
C ALA A 100 -8.56 -29.66 -12.54
N VAL A 101 -7.54 -29.32 -13.34
CA VAL A 101 -7.20 -30.02 -14.58
C VAL A 101 -6.68 -31.44 -14.29
N LEU A 102 -5.84 -31.61 -13.26
CA LEU A 102 -5.30 -32.91 -12.87
C LEU A 102 -6.38 -33.88 -12.35
N PHE A 103 -7.39 -33.38 -11.63
CA PHE A 103 -8.48 -34.21 -11.09
C PHE A 103 -9.74 -34.24 -11.97
N GLY A 104 -9.97 -33.23 -12.80
CA GLY A 104 -11.12 -33.12 -13.72
C GLY A 104 -11.03 -34.00 -14.95
N LYS A 105 -9.83 -34.51 -15.30
CA LYS A 105 -9.64 -35.47 -16.41
C LYS A 105 -9.81 -36.94 -16.01
N VAL A 106 -10.10 -37.24 -14.73
CA VAL A 106 -10.29 -38.63 -14.25
C VAL A 106 -11.78 -39.02 -14.16
N ALA A 107 -12.72 -38.08 -14.26
CA ALA A 107 -14.16 -38.36 -14.22
C ALA A 107 -14.77 -38.74 -15.58
N GLY A 108 -13.99 -39.39 -16.46
CA GLY A 108 -14.42 -39.79 -17.81
C GLY A 108 -13.79 -41.10 -18.30
N GLY A 109 -13.36 -41.97 -17.39
CA GLY A 109 -12.77 -43.27 -17.71
C GLY A 109 -13.63 -44.44 -17.27
N ASP A 110 -14.44 -44.94 -18.20
CA ASP A 110 -14.95 -46.32 -18.33
C ASP A 110 -15.21 -47.14 -17.05
N ARG A 111 -16.49 -47.23 -16.66
CA ARG A 111 -17.23 -48.49 -16.48
C ARG A 111 -18.72 -48.23 -16.21
#